data_AF-A0A945D578-F1
#
_entry.id   AF-A0A945D578-F1
#
_cell.length_a   1.000
_cell.length_b   1.000
_cell.length_c   1.000
_cell.angle_alpha   90.00
_cell.angle_beta   90.00
_cell.angle_gamma   90.00
#
_symmetry.space_group_name_H-M   'P 1'
#
loop_
_entity.id
_entity.type
_entity.pdbx_description
1 polymer ?
#
loop_
_entity_poly.entity_id
_entity_poly.type
_entity_poly.pdbx_seq_one_letter_code
_entity_poly.pdbx_strand_id
1 'polypeptide(L)'
;PRLYKTKTWTNLLSDDGKIITEAKSDGSLIDDYEFSGQIRVVFGRYRNALGETVYKYVGEFLEDTNLSTRRKHIFLKVADRTNLRIQDCKEVA
;
A
#
# COMPACT_ATOMS: atom_id res chain seq x y z
N PRO A 1 1.32 -3.08 4.86
CA PRO A 1 1.10 -4.30 4.02
C PRO A 1 2.30 -5.27 4.11
N ARG A 2 2.11 -6.57 3.85
CA ARG A 2 3.23 -7.49 3.58
C ARG A 2 3.66 -7.29 2.14
N LEU A 3 4.81 -6.67 1.88
CA LEU A 3 5.30 -6.34 0.52
C LEU A 3 6.05 -7.54 -0.11
N TYR A 4 5.44 -8.71 -0.05
CA TYR A 4 5.91 -9.95 -0.67
C TYR A 4 4.72 -10.89 -0.90
N LYS A 5 4.92 -11.93 -1.69
CA LYS A 5 3.89 -12.94 -1.98
C LYS A 5 3.51 -13.73 -0.72
N THR A 6 2.21 -13.83 -0.47
CA THR A 6 1.59 -14.67 0.56
C THR A 6 0.59 -15.64 -0.05
N LYS A 7 -0.03 -16.51 0.75
CA LYS A 7 -1.04 -17.47 0.26
C LYS A 7 -2.23 -16.77 -0.42
N THR A 8 -2.67 -15.63 0.09
CA THR A 8 -3.88 -14.94 -0.39
C THR A 8 -3.59 -13.67 -1.19
N TRP A 9 -2.48 -12.98 -0.90
CA TRP A 9 -2.13 -11.71 -1.55
C TRP A 9 -0.69 -11.70 -2.06
N THR A 10 -0.50 -11.12 -3.25
CA THR A 10 0.81 -10.82 -3.83
C THR A 10 0.94 -9.31 -3.91
N ASN A 11 1.58 -8.74 -2.89
CA ASN A 11 1.90 -7.32 -2.88
C ASN A 11 3.40 -7.15 -3.07
N LEU A 12 3.82 -6.28 -3.96
CA LEU A 12 5.22 -6.09 -4.31
C LEU A 12 5.54 -4.60 -4.30
N LEU A 13 6.74 -4.27 -3.81
CA LEU A 13 7.35 -2.95 -3.99
C LEU A 13 8.41 -3.10 -5.09
N SER A 14 8.41 -2.19 -6.06
CA SER A 14 9.45 -2.16 -7.10
C SER A 14 10.84 -1.93 -6.50
N ASP A 15 11.89 -2.35 -7.21
CA ASP A 15 13.27 -2.25 -6.74
C ASP A 15 13.70 -0.80 -6.45
N ASP A 16 13.16 0.16 -7.21
CA ASP A 16 13.39 1.60 -7.01
C ASP A 16 12.52 2.21 -5.89
N GLY A 17 11.65 1.41 -5.27
CA GLY A 17 10.76 1.81 -4.19
C GLY A 17 9.62 2.73 -4.59
N LYS A 18 9.35 2.92 -5.89
CA LYS A 18 8.37 3.89 -6.38
C LYS A 18 6.98 3.34 -6.67
N ILE A 19 6.85 2.02 -6.85
CA ILE A 19 5.58 1.42 -7.25
C ILE A 19 5.24 0.29 -6.28
N ILE A 20 4.03 0.32 -5.74
CA ILE A 20 3.43 -0.83 -5.06
C ILE A 20 2.40 -1.45 -5.99
N THR A 21 2.46 -2.77 -6.17
CA THR A 21 1.39 -3.53 -6.81
C THR A 21 0.70 -4.40 -5.78
N GLU A 22 -0.63 -4.47 -5.82
CA GLU A 22 -1.46 -5.31 -4.95
C GLU A 22 -2.37 -6.19 -5.81
N ALA A 23 -2.38 -7.50 -5.55
CA ALA A 23 -3.22 -8.45 -6.27
C ALA A 23 -3.52 -9.67 -5.38
N LYS A 24 -4.67 -10.32 -5.57
CA LYS A 24 -4.90 -11.63 -4.95
C LYS A 24 -3.95 -12.67 -5.58
N SER A 25 -3.35 -13.52 -4.77
CA SER A 25 -2.34 -14.50 -5.21
C SER A 25 -2.87 -15.56 -6.17
N ASP A 26 -4.19 -15.79 -6.17
CA ASP A 26 -4.88 -16.71 -7.06
C ASP A 26 -5.35 -16.04 -8.38
N GLY A 27 -5.12 -14.73 -8.54
CA GLY A 27 -5.55 -13.95 -9.70
C GLY A 27 -7.05 -13.66 -9.76
N SER A 28 -7.80 -13.99 -8.70
CA SER A 28 -9.21 -13.65 -8.59
C SER A 28 -9.43 -12.14 -8.46
N LEU A 29 -10.67 -11.69 -8.65
CA LEU A 29 -11.03 -10.28 -8.53
C LEU A 29 -10.86 -9.82 -7.07
N ILE A 30 -10.47 -8.57 -6.90
CA ILE A 30 -10.49 -7.89 -5.61
C ILE A 30 -11.94 -7.42 -5.39
N ASP A 31 -12.64 -8.11 -4.50
CA ASP A 31 -14.06 -7.86 -4.22
C ASP A 31 -14.27 -6.51 -3.52
N ASP A 32 -15.46 -5.92 -3.69
CA ASP A 32 -15.90 -4.67 -3.04
C ASP A 32 -14.95 -3.47 -3.21
N TYR A 33 -14.27 -3.41 -4.35
CA TYR A 33 -13.31 -2.36 -4.63
C TYR A 33 -13.87 -1.22 -5.49
N GLU A 34 -13.90 -0.03 -4.91
CA GLU A 34 -14.05 1.24 -5.63
C GLU A 34 -12.68 1.91 -5.77
N PHE A 35 -12.32 2.27 -7.01
CA PHE A 35 -11.13 3.06 -7.27
C PHE A 35 -11.27 4.41 -6.57
N SER A 36 -10.50 4.57 -5.51
CA SER A 36 -10.68 5.66 -4.56
C SER A 36 -9.80 6.87 -4.90
N GLY A 37 -8.71 6.64 -5.64
CA GLY A 37 -7.70 7.67 -5.90
C GLY A 37 -7.06 8.20 -4.62
N GLN A 38 -7.11 7.43 -3.53
CA GLN A 38 -6.64 7.87 -2.23
C GLN A 38 -5.14 7.73 -2.07
N ILE A 39 -4.57 8.63 -1.26
CA ILE A 39 -3.20 8.52 -0.79
C ILE A 39 -3.17 7.58 0.42
N ARG A 40 -2.25 6.62 0.40
CA ARG A 40 -1.98 5.70 1.50
C ARG A 40 -0.60 5.98 2.08
N VAL A 41 -0.53 6.21 3.38
CA VAL A 41 0.74 6.21 4.13
C VAL A 41 1.12 4.75 4.41
N VAL A 42 2.20 4.27 3.80
CA VAL A 42 2.54 2.85 3.81
C VAL A 42 3.62 2.52 4.84
N PHE A 43 3.27 1.64 5.77
CA PHE A 43 4.21 0.92 6.62
C PHE A 43 4.26 -0.56 6.21
N GLY A 44 5.37 -0.96 5.59
CA GLY A 44 5.63 -2.33 5.17
C GLY A 44 5.94 -3.23 6.37
N ARG A 45 5.34 -4.42 6.42
CA ARG A 45 5.61 -5.42 7.45
C ARG A 45 6.87 -6.23 7.08
N TYR A 46 7.85 -6.26 7.96
CA TYR A 46 9.10 -7.01 7.83
C TYR A 46 9.35 -7.90 9.05
N ARG A 47 10.17 -8.94 8.87
CA ARG A 47 10.84 -9.61 10.00
C ARG A 47 12.26 -9.07 10.14
N ASN A 48 12.64 -8.68 11.34
CA ASN A 48 14.02 -8.24 11.60
C ASN A 48 14.96 -9.47 11.80
N ALA A 49 16.25 -9.22 12.05
CA ALA A 49 17.24 -10.28 12.26
C ALA A 49 16.97 -11.16 13.49
N LEU A 50 16.19 -10.66 14.45
CA LEU A 50 15.75 -11.40 15.65
C LEU A 50 14.45 -12.18 15.41
N GLY A 51 13.89 -12.13 14.20
CA GLY A 51 12.64 -12.79 13.83
C GLY A 51 11.38 -12.04 14.24
N GLU A 52 11.48 -10.87 14.85
CA GLU A 52 10.34 -10.07 15.31
C GLU A 52 9.64 -9.38 14.15
N THR A 53 8.32 -9.17 14.27
CA THR A 53 7.57 -8.37 13.28
C THR A 53 7.80 -6.88 13.55
N VAL A 54 8.34 -6.18 12.57
CA VAL A 54 8.50 -4.72 12.59
C VAL A 54 7.80 -4.08 11.40
N TYR A 55 7.50 -2.80 11.52
CA TYR A 55 6.88 -2.01 10.46
C TYR A 55 7.84 -0.91 10.04
N LYS A 56 8.24 -0.91 8.76
CA LYS A 56 9.13 0.11 8.18
C LYS A 56 8.31 1.08 7.36
N TYR A 57 8.50 2.37 7.59
CA TYR A 57 7.91 3.41 6.75
C TYR A 57 8.47 3.30 5.32
N VAL A 58 7.57 3.34 4.33
CA VAL A 58 7.92 3.20 2.90
C VAL A 58 7.68 4.50 2.14
N GLY A 59 6.66 5.26 2.52
CA GLY A 59 6.28 6.51 1.84
C GLY A 59 4.77 6.70 1.76
N GLU A 60 4.37 7.76 1.09
CA GLU A 60 3.00 8.01 0.67
C GLU A 60 2.80 7.55 -0.77
N PHE A 61 1.71 6.83 -1.01
CA PHE A 61 1.41 6.25 -2.31
C PHE A 61 0.00 6.61 -2.76
N LEU A 62 -0.10 7.22 -3.92
CA LEU A 62 -1.37 7.52 -4.58
C LEU A 62 -1.78 6.33 -5.45
N GLU A 63 -3.04 5.92 -5.35
CA GLU A 63 -3.61 4.97 -6.29
C GLU A 63 -3.67 5.55 -7.72
N ASP A 64 -3.07 4.85 -8.69
CA ASP A 64 -3.24 5.17 -10.09
C ASP A 64 -4.48 4.46 -10.62
N THR A 65 -5.60 5.19 -10.71
CA THR A 65 -6.89 4.65 -11.14
C THR A 65 -6.94 4.32 -12.64
N ASN A 66 -6.00 4.83 -13.44
CA ASN A 66 -5.91 4.53 -14.87
C ASN A 66 -5.17 3.21 -15.12
N LEU A 67 -4.16 2.91 -14.30
CA LEU A 67 -3.38 1.66 -14.39
C LEU A 67 -3.97 0.53 -13.55
N SER A 68 -4.76 0.86 -12.53
CA SER A 68 -5.37 -0.13 -11.65
C SER A 68 -6.55 -0.83 -12.33
N THR A 69 -6.73 -2.10 -11.99
CA THR A 69 -7.81 -2.97 -12.49
C THR A 69 -8.41 -3.74 -11.32
N ARG A 70 -9.59 -4.34 -11.51
CA ARG A 70 -10.21 -5.21 -10.50
C ARG A 70 -9.38 -6.44 -10.11
N ARG A 71 -8.24 -6.71 -10.75
CA ARG A 71 -7.32 -7.82 -10.40
C ARG A 71 -6.00 -7.35 -9.82
N LYS A 72 -5.62 -6.11 -10.09
CA LYS A 72 -4.31 -5.58 -9.74
C LYS A 72 -4.41 -4.08 -9.54
N HIS A 73 -4.09 -3.63 -8.34
CA HIS A 73 -3.98 -2.22 -8.01
C HIS A 73 -2.54 -1.77 -8.13
N ILE A 74 -2.37 -0.55 -8.62
CA ILE A 74 -1.09 0.11 -8.81
C ILE A 74 -1.10 1.38 -7.98
N PHE A 75 -0.11 1.50 -7.10
CA PHE A 75 0.08 2.70 -6.29
C PHE A 75 1.44 3.30 -6.60
N LEU A 76 1.46 4.58 -6.92
CA LEU A 76 2.65 5.34 -7.25
C LEU A 76 3.09 6.16 -6.03
N LYS A 77 4.38 6.10 -5.72
CA LYS A 77 4.94 6.88 -4.62
C LYS A 77 4.91 8.36 -4.96
N VAL A 78 4.33 9.15 -4.05
CA VAL A 78 4.20 10.61 -4.20
C VAL A 78 5.03 11.37 -3.16
N ALA A 79 5.39 10.75 -2.04
CA ALA A 79 6.30 11.36 -1.07
C ALA A 79 7.13 10.34 -0.28
N ASP A 80 8.35 10.74 0.08
CA ASP A 80 9.27 10.05 0.98
C ASP A 80 9.14 10.47 2.45
N ARG A 81 8.27 11.45 2.72
CA ARG A 81 8.05 12.01 4.05
C ARG A 81 6.57 12.32 4.21
N THR A 82 6.02 11.94 5.36
CA THR A 82 4.65 12.27 5.75
C THR A 82 4.69 13.30 6.87
N ASN A 83 3.87 14.33 6.74
CA ASN A 83 3.65 15.26 7.83
C ASN A 83 2.72 14.61 8.85
N LEU A 84 3.21 14.40 10.07
CA LEU A 84 2.43 13.80 11.17
C LEU A 84 1.57 14.84 11.92
N ARG A 85 1.60 16.11 11.50
CA ARG A 85 0.71 17.11 12.09
C ARG A 85 -0.72 16.70 11.80
N ILE A 86 -1.44 16.38 12.88
CA ILE A 86 -2.89 16.23 12.88
C ILE A 86 -3.44 17.60 12.51
N GLN A 87 -3.79 17.80 11.25
CA GLN A 87 -4.59 18.94 10.85
C GLN A 87 -6.02 18.53 11.15
N ASP A 88 -6.52 19.02 12.29
CA ASP A 88 -7.88 18.88 12.84
C ASP A 88 -8.76 17.92 12.04
N CYS A 89 -8.80 16.66 12.47
CA CYS A 89 -10.01 15.86 12.27
C CYS A 89 -11.14 16.71 12.83
N LYS A 90 -11.90 17.38 11.97
CA LYS A 90 -13.14 18.04 12.40
C LYS A 90 -13.97 16.93 13.04
N GLU A 91 -14.11 16.99 14.36
CA GLU A 91 -15.16 16.27 15.05
C GLU A 91 -16.46 16.69 14.35
N VAL A 92 -17.08 15.73 13.68
CA VAL A 92 -18.43 15.90 13.17
C VAL A 92 -19.31 15.85 14.40
N ALA A 93 -19.80 17.03 14.83
CA ALA A 93 -20.80 17.17 15.88
C ALA A 93 -22.14 16.55 15.45
#